data_AF-A0A5Q0SP74-F1
#
_entry.id   AF-A0A5Q0SP74-F1
#
_cell.length_a   1.000
_cell.length_b   1.000
_cell.length_c   1.000
_cell.angle_alpha   90.00
_cell.angle_beta   90.00
_cell.angle_gamma   90.00
#
_symmetry.space_group_name_H-M   'P 1'
#
loop_
_entity.id
_entity.type
_entity.pdbx_description
1 polymer ?
#
loop_
_entity_poly.entity_id
_entity_poly.type
_entity_poly.pdbx_seq_one_letter_code
_entity_poly.pdbx_strand_id
1 'polypeptide(L)'
;MRLKISWIELSQDLLPHSDLDSKEDLKFISNEILEAFEIGGYSDEIELDDKILEITSIFSSKLVNDILRSIQIYEKGRWGKLLSGDIVTVIGETITYALLNQLFDVSINDILPFRGVKFLGIISDLVINIEKYDKLRKFLDAENGLLFVEAKATMTYRRSQVVNTILKSLVTIENLRYPDNYGLISYIIRYNNQLYDLMILIKP
;
A
#
# COMPACT_ATOMS: atom_id res chain seq x y z
N MET A 1 -0.66 4.41 -17.60
CA MET A 1 -1.92 3.85 -17.02
C MET A 1 -2.55 4.85 -16.06
N ARG A 2 -3.88 5.07 -16.03
CA ARG A 2 -4.51 6.00 -15.05
C ARG A 2 -4.93 5.28 -13.77
N LEU A 3 -4.42 5.74 -12.64
CA LEU A 3 -4.74 5.21 -11.31
C LEU A 3 -5.44 6.27 -10.48
N LYS A 4 -6.51 5.87 -9.79
CA LYS A 4 -7.17 6.71 -8.79
C LYS A 4 -6.57 6.43 -7.42
N ILE A 5 -6.18 7.45 -6.68
CA ILE A 5 -5.62 7.31 -5.34
C ILE A 5 -6.66 7.80 -4.35
N SER A 6 -6.97 6.96 -3.35
CA SER A 6 -7.83 7.30 -2.23
C SER A 6 -7.00 7.42 -0.95
N TRP A 7 -6.89 8.63 -0.41
CA TRP A 7 -6.14 8.87 0.82
C TRP A 7 -7.04 8.80 2.04
N ILE A 8 -6.65 7.99 3.01
CA ILE A 8 -7.27 7.91 4.33
C ILE A 8 -6.18 8.13 5.36
N GLU A 9 -6.30 9.22 6.12
CA GLU A 9 -5.39 9.51 7.23
C GLU A 9 -5.96 8.99 8.54
N LEU A 10 -5.10 8.35 9.33
CA LEU A 10 -5.39 7.81 10.65
C LEU A 10 -4.35 8.33 11.63
N SER A 11 -4.81 8.79 12.80
CA SER A 11 -3.92 9.03 13.94
C SER A 11 -3.66 7.71 14.65
N GLN A 12 -2.43 7.52 15.13
CA GLN A 12 -2.04 6.38 15.94
C GLN A 12 -2.96 6.19 17.15
N ASP A 13 -3.44 7.27 17.76
CA ASP A 13 -4.33 7.23 18.94
C ASP A 13 -5.65 6.50 18.69
N LEU A 14 -6.05 6.36 17.42
CA LEU A 14 -7.25 5.62 17.04
C LEU A 14 -7.01 4.11 16.98
N LEU A 15 -5.75 3.68 16.89
CA LEU A 15 -5.41 2.27 16.87
C LEU A 15 -5.38 1.73 18.30
N PRO A 16 -5.90 0.52 18.54
CA PRO A 16 -5.88 -0.10 19.86
C PRO A 16 -4.46 -0.49 20.28
N HIS A 17 -4.05 -0.07 21.47
CA HIS A 17 -2.69 -0.22 22.03
C HIS A 17 -2.67 -0.87 23.42
N SER A 18 -3.83 -1.14 24.01
CA SER A 18 -3.97 -1.63 25.38
C SER A 18 -4.36 -3.10 25.43
N ASP A 19 -4.02 -3.77 26.55
CA ASP A 19 -4.43 -5.15 26.82
C ASP A 19 -5.96 -5.32 26.97
N LEU A 20 -6.69 -4.21 27.05
CA LEU A 20 -8.16 -4.19 27.09
C LEU A 20 -8.78 -4.16 25.69
N ASP A 21 -7.99 -3.82 24.67
CA ASP A 21 -8.48 -3.70 23.31
C ASP A 21 -8.61 -5.07 22.64
N SER A 22 -9.71 -5.25 21.92
CA SER A 22 -10.06 -6.52 21.30
C SER A 22 -9.68 -6.54 19.82
N LYS A 23 -9.59 -7.76 19.26
CA LYS A 23 -9.50 -7.94 17.80
C LYS A 23 -10.73 -7.38 17.07
N GLU A 24 -11.84 -7.18 17.77
CA GLU A 24 -13.08 -6.66 17.22
C GLU A 24 -12.97 -5.14 16.99
N ASP A 25 -12.20 -4.43 17.81
CA ASP A 25 -11.95 -2.98 17.67
C ASP A 25 -11.10 -2.66 16.43
N LEU A 26 -10.01 -3.41 16.20
CA LEU A 26 -9.24 -3.31 14.94
C LEU A 26 -10.09 -3.62 13.72
N LYS A 27 -10.99 -4.59 13.85
CA LYS A 27 -11.89 -4.99 12.77
C LYS A 27 -12.94 -3.90 12.51
N PHE A 28 -13.41 -3.22 13.55
CA PHE A 28 -14.29 -2.06 13.41
C PHE A 28 -13.57 -0.95 12.63
N ILE A 29 -12.38 -0.55 13.05
CA ILE A 29 -11.56 0.47 12.35
C ILE A 29 -11.32 0.08 10.89
N SER A 30 -10.97 -1.18 10.63
CA SER A 30 -10.76 -1.67 9.26
C SER A 30 -12.02 -1.61 8.40
N ASN A 31 -13.21 -1.74 8.99
CA ASN A 31 -14.47 -1.55 8.27
C ASN A 31 -14.73 -0.07 7.97
N GLU A 32 -14.50 0.82 8.94
CA GLU A 32 -14.68 2.27 8.76
C GLU A 32 -13.76 2.84 7.68
N ILE A 33 -12.49 2.40 7.64
CA ILE A 33 -11.54 2.74 6.57
C ILE A 33 -12.13 2.35 5.20
N LEU A 34 -12.62 1.10 5.09
CA LEU A 34 -13.14 0.62 3.82
C LEU A 34 -14.46 1.32 3.43
N GLU A 35 -15.29 1.66 4.41
CA GLU A 35 -16.52 2.41 4.20
C GLU A 35 -16.23 3.83 3.70
N ALA A 36 -15.27 4.52 4.31
CA ALA A 36 -14.80 5.82 3.86
C ALA A 36 -14.29 5.78 2.41
N PHE A 37 -13.56 4.73 2.03
CA PHE A 37 -13.18 4.48 0.64
C PHE A 37 -14.40 4.30 -0.29
N GLU A 38 -15.36 3.46 0.10
CA GLU A 38 -16.55 3.17 -0.71
C GLU A 38 -17.47 4.39 -0.90
N ILE A 39 -17.55 5.28 0.10
CA ILE A 39 -18.33 6.52 0.05
C ILE A 39 -17.66 7.58 -0.84
N GLY A 40 -16.39 7.39 -1.20
CA GLY A 40 -15.65 8.25 -2.12
C GLY A 40 -14.63 9.17 -1.46
N GLY A 41 -14.04 8.74 -0.33
CA GLY A 41 -12.94 9.43 0.33
C GLY A 41 -11.81 9.78 -0.66
N TYR A 42 -11.64 11.09 -0.88
CA TYR A 42 -10.58 11.80 -1.61
C TYR A 42 -9.95 11.09 -2.82
N SER A 43 -10.32 11.45 -4.05
CA SER A 43 -9.71 10.87 -5.27
C SER A 43 -8.73 11.83 -5.95
N ASP A 44 -7.43 11.54 -5.85
CA ASP A 44 -6.43 12.05 -6.80
C ASP A 44 -6.36 11.14 -8.03
N GLU A 45 -6.02 11.68 -9.20
CA GLU A 45 -5.75 10.88 -10.39
C GLU A 45 -4.31 11.09 -10.83
N ILE A 46 -3.57 9.99 -11.02
CA ILE A 46 -2.21 10.02 -11.56
C ILE A 46 -2.10 9.11 -12.77
N GLU A 47 -1.32 9.55 -13.75
CA GLU A 47 -0.86 8.70 -14.84
C GLU A 47 0.49 8.08 -14.47
N LEU A 48 0.51 6.77 -14.32
CA LEU A 48 1.72 6.00 -14.03
C LEU A 48 2.58 5.93 -15.29
N ASP A 49 3.87 6.22 -15.11
CA ASP A 49 4.89 6.11 -16.16
C ASP A 49 5.30 4.64 -16.36
N ASP A 50 5.08 4.12 -17.56
CA ASP A 50 5.39 2.75 -17.93
C ASP A 50 6.87 2.41 -17.73
N LYS A 51 7.79 3.38 -17.93
CA LYS A 51 9.23 3.17 -17.69
C LYS A 51 9.54 2.98 -16.22
N ILE A 52 8.88 3.76 -15.36
CA ILE A 52 9.06 3.65 -13.91
C ILE A 52 8.51 2.31 -13.45
N LEU A 53 7.33 1.89 -13.93
CA LEU A 53 6.74 0.58 -13.64
C LEU A 53 7.67 -0.58 -14.04
N GLU A 54 8.31 -0.52 -15.21
CA GLU A 54 9.27 -1.55 -15.62
C GLU A 54 10.45 -1.62 -14.65
N ILE A 55 11.05 -0.47 -14.29
CA ILE A 55 12.19 -0.42 -13.38
C ILE A 55 11.80 -0.92 -11.99
N THR A 56 10.70 -0.44 -11.41
CA THR A 56 10.28 -0.82 -10.05
C THR A 56 9.89 -2.29 -9.95
N SER A 57 9.42 -2.91 -11.04
CA SER A 57 9.08 -4.33 -11.05
C SER A 57 10.27 -5.25 -10.76
N ILE A 58 11.50 -4.83 -11.12
CA ILE A 58 12.74 -5.55 -10.81
C ILE A 58 12.96 -5.62 -9.29
N PHE A 59 12.46 -4.63 -8.55
CA PHE A 59 12.57 -4.50 -7.10
C PHE A 59 11.42 -5.18 -6.35
N SER A 60 10.45 -5.75 -7.04
CA SER A 60 9.41 -6.57 -6.39
C SER A 60 9.99 -7.83 -5.73
N SER A 61 9.16 -8.50 -4.92
CA SER A 61 9.48 -9.73 -4.19
C SER A 61 9.72 -10.93 -5.09
N LYS A 62 9.15 -10.94 -6.31
CA LYS A 62 9.31 -12.00 -7.31
C LYS A 62 9.53 -11.40 -8.70
N LEU A 63 10.47 -11.95 -9.46
CA LEU A 63 10.67 -11.53 -10.83
C LEU A 63 9.49 -12.03 -11.70
N VAL A 64 8.76 -11.08 -12.27
CA VAL A 64 7.68 -11.34 -13.24
C VAL A 64 8.14 -10.77 -14.58
N ASN A 65 8.13 -11.62 -15.61
CA ASN A 65 8.37 -11.17 -16.97
C ASN A 65 7.13 -10.42 -17.48
N ASP A 66 7.37 -9.30 -18.15
CA ASP A 66 6.33 -8.49 -18.80
C ASP A 66 5.25 -7.99 -17.81
N ILE A 67 5.70 -7.16 -16.86
CA ILE A 67 4.85 -6.58 -15.82
C ILE A 67 3.74 -5.70 -16.40
N LEU A 68 4.02 -4.94 -17.46
CA LEU A 68 3.04 -4.06 -18.10
C LEU A 68 1.87 -4.86 -18.66
N ARG A 69 2.15 -5.98 -19.35
CA ARG A 69 1.09 -6.88 -19.81
C ARG A 69 0.33 -7.51 -18.65
N SER A 70 1.01 -7.87 -17.57
CA SER A 70 0.37 -8.45 -16.37
C SER A 70 -0.60 -7.45 -15.74
N ILE A 71 -0.21 -6.18 -15.65
CA ILE A 71 -1.06 -5.07 -15.20
C ILE A 71 -2.24 -4.87 -16.16
N GLN A 72 -2.04 -4.89 -17.47
CA GLN A 72 -3.15 -4.80 -18.43
C GLN A 72 -4.14 -5.96 -18.32
N ILE A 73 -3.67 -7.18 -18.01
CA ILE A 73 -4.54 -8.34 -17.75
C ILE A 73 -5.30 -8.15 -16.43
N TYR A 74 -4.63 -7.60 -15.41
CA TYR A 74 -5.23 -7.25 -14.13
C TYR A 74 -6.39 -6.25 -14.31
N GLU A 75 -6.19 -5.21 -15.12
CA GLU A 75 -7.20 -4.22 -15.50
C GLU A 75 -8.37 -4.79 -16.32
N LYS A 76 -8.23 -5.98 -16.92
CA LYS A 76 -9.33 -6.66 -17.63
C LYS A 76 -10.23 -7.49 -16.72
N GLY A 77 -9.86 -7.70 -15.45
CA GLY A 77 -10.74 -8.21 -14.40
C GLY A 77 -11.07 -9.69 -14.54
N ARG A 78 -12.02 -10.03 -15.44
CA ARG A 78 -12.42 -11.43 -15.71
C ARG A 78 -11.21 -12.30 -16.11
N TRP A 79 -10.27 -11.73 -16.84
CA TRP A 79 -9.01 -12.38 -17.25
C TRP A 79 -7.91 -12.28 -16.19
N GLY A 80 -7.99 -11.30 -15.29
CA GLY A 80 -7.10 -11.18 -14.13
C GLY A 80 -7.24 -12.34 -13.13
N LYS A 81 -8.39 -13.04 -13.11
CA LYS A 81 -8.55 -14.29 -12.34
C LYS A 81 -7.57 -15.40 -12.74
N LEU A 82 -6.93 -15.30 -13.91
CA LEU A 82 -5.91 -16.23 -14.37
C LEU A 82 -4.52 -15.92 -13.79
N LEU A 83 -4.35 -14.77 -13.12
CA LEU A 83 -3.11 -14.41 -12.46
C LEU A 83 -3.02 -15.14 -11.12
N SER A 84 -1.85 -15.69 -10.82
CA SER A 84 -1.55 -16.25 -9.52
C SER A 84 -1.46 -15.14 -8.46
N GLY A 85 -1.68 -15.49 -7.19
CA GLY A 85 -1.52 -14.53 -6.08
C GLY A 85 -0.12 -13.90 -6.01
N ASP A 86 0.88 -14.58 -6.55
CA ASP A 86 2.24 -14.07 -6.70
C ASP A 86 2.32 -12.87 -7.65
N ILE A 87 1.68 -12.98 -8.83
CA ILE A 87 1.66 -11.88 -9.80
C ILE A 87 0.89 -10.69 -9.23
N VAL A 88 -0.21 -10.94 -8.52
CA VAL A 88 -0.99 -9.89 -7.84
C VAL A 88 -0.13 -9.13 -6.83
N THR A 89 0.65 -9.86 -6.03
CA THR A 89 1.56 -9.25 -5.04
C THR A 89 2.60 -8.36 -5.72
N VAL A 90 3.22 -8.86 -6.80
CA VAL A 90 4.21 -8.10 -7.58
C VAL A 90 3.59 -6.86 -8.23
N ILE A 91 2.36 -6.94 -8.72
CA ILE A 91 1.63 -5.77 -9.25
C ILE A 91 1.44 -4.73 -8.16
N GLY A 92 1.00 -5.13 -6.96
CA GLY A 92 0.86 -4.24 -5.81
C GLY A 92 2.15 -3.50 -5.52
N GLU A 93 3.24 -4.24 -5.28
CA GLU A 93 4.57 -3.69 -5.01
C GLU A 93 5.04 -2.74 -6.13
N THR A 94 4.96 -3.18 -7.38
CA THR A 94 5.43 -2.39 -8.53
C THR A 94 4.72 -1.04 -8.61
N ILE A 95 3.39 -1.03 -8.46
CA ILE A 95 2.59 0.19 -8.50
C ILE A 95 2.90 1.07 -7.29
N THR A 96 2.93 0.52 -6.07
CA THR A 96 3.26 1.28 -4.85
C THR A 96 4.63 1.95 -4.98
N TYR A 97 5.64 1.22 -5.48
CA TYR A 97 7.00 1.76 -5.62
C TYR A 97 7.07 2.84 -6.70
N ALA A 98 6.34 2.66 -7.80
CA ALA A 98 6.24 3.68 -8.84
C ALA A 98 5.55 4.95 -8.32
N LEU A 99 4.51 4.82 -7.49
CA LEU A 99 3.84 5.97 -6.86
C LEU A 99 4.75 6.71 -5.89
N LEU A 100 5.49 6.00 -5.04
CA LEU A 100 6.46 6.61 -4.13
C LEU A 100 7.53 7.39 -4.90
N ASN A 101 7.98 6.85 -6.04
CA ASN A 101 8.92 7.54 -6.91
C ASN A 101 8.29 8.77 -7.58
N GLN A 102 7.10 8.65 -8.20
CA GLN A 102 6.49 9.73 -8.98
C GLN A 102 5.93 10.87 -8.11
N LEU A 103 5.33 10.55 -6.95
CA LEU A 103 4.72 11.55 -6.07
C LEU A 103 5.76 12.25 -5.19
N PHE A 104 6.74 11.49 -4.70
CA PHE A 104 7.64 11.96 -3.63
C PHE A 104 9.12 11.96 -4.01
N ASP A 105 9.46 11.63 -5.25
CA ASP A 105 10.84 11.48 -5.75
C ASP A 105 11.67 10.48 -4.94
N VAL A 106 11.02 9.47 -4.32
CA VAL A 106 11.74 8.44 -3.58
C VAL A 106 12.61 7.63 -4.53
N SER A 107 13.91 7.57 -4.25
CA SER A 107 14.85 6.84 -5.10
C SER A 107 14.56 5.35 -5.04
N ILE A 108 14.48 4.70 -6.19
CA ILE A 108 14.24 3.26 -6.29
C ILE A 108 15.36 2.47 -5.59
N ASN A 109 16.58 3.01 -5.52
CA ASN A 109 17.69 2.38 -4.80
C ASN A 109 17.48 2.33 -3.28
N ASP A 110 16.69 3.27 -2.74
CA ASP A 110 16.33 3.29 -1.32
C ASP A 110 15.06 2.48 -1.05
N ILE A 111 14.32 2.07 -2.10
CA ILE A 111 13.25 1.07 -2.04
C ILE A 111 13.91 -0.31 -1.97
N LEU A 112 14.49 -0.65 -0.82
CA LEU A 112 15.03 -1.98 -0.54
C LEU A 112 13.89 -2.89 -0.07
N PRO A 113 13.41 -3.84 -0.90
CA PRO A 113 12.36 -4.77 -0.52
C PRO A 113 12.86 -5.77 0.54
N PHE A 114 12.11 -5.99 1.61
CA PHE A 114 12.38 -7.06 2.57
C PHE A 114 11.94 -8.45 2.06
N ARG A 115 12.45 -8.85 0.88
CA ARG A 115 11.99 -10.00 0.07
C ARG A 115 11.83 -11.32 0.81
N GLY A 116 12.74 -11.64 1.73
CA GLY A 116 12.78 -12.93 2.42
C GLY A 116 11.88 -13.02 3.66
N VAL A 117 11.61 -11.89 4.32
CA VAL A 117 10.95 -11.86 5.65
C VAL A 117 9.47 -11.49 5.56
N LYS A 118 9.04 -10.90 4.43
CA LYS A 118 7.64 -10.58 4.11
C LYS A 118 6.68 -11.78 4.25
N PHE A 119 7.12 -12.97 3.85
CA PHE A 119 6.28 -14.19 3.92
C PHE A 119 5.92 -14.60 5.35
N LEU A 120 6.69 -14.16 6.33
CA LEU A 120 6.39 -14.43 7.74
C LEU A 120 5.34 -13.45 8.30
N GLY A 121 5.02 -12.37 7.58
CA GLY A 121 4.11 -11.31 8.06
C GLY A 121 4.68 -10.54 9.25
N ILE A 122 6.01 -10.52 9.39
CA ILE A 122 6.70 -9.93 10.54
C ILE A 122 7.29 -8.56 10.20
N ILE A 123 7.59 -8.28 8.92
CA ILE A 123 8.23 -7.02 8.48
C ILE A 123 7.35 -6.36 7.41
N SER A 124 7.34 -5.02 7.39
CA SER A 124 6.79 -4.22 6.30
C SER A 124 7.50 -4.52 4.96
N ASP A 125 6.96 -4.05 3.85
CA ASP A 125 7.55 -4.34 2.54
C ASP A 125 8.82 -3.53 2.29
N LEU A 126 8.85 -2.30 2.78
CA LEU A 126 10.00 -1.39 2.76
C LEU A 126 9.92 -0.39 3.92
N VAL A 127 11.05 0.29 4.17
CA VAL A 127 11.19 1.39 5.12
C VAL A 127 11.94 2.53 4.44
N ILE A 128 11.39 3.74 4.51
CA ILE A 128 12.00 4.95 3.93
C ILE A 128 12.41 5.89 5.07
N ASN A 129 13.64 6.39 5.05
CA ASN A 129 14.01 7.53 5.88
C ASN A 129 13.47 8.80 5.23
N ILE A 130 12.49 9.45 5.88
CA ILE A 130 11.81 10.62 5.31
C ILE A 130 12.74 11.83 5.19
N GLU A 131 13.77 11.92 6.02
CA GLU A 131 14.74 13.03 6.04
C GLU A 131 15.44 13.26 4.70
N LYS A 132 15.56 12.18 3.90
CA LYS A 132 16.19 12.22 2.57
C LYS A 132 15.30 12.83 1.48
N TYR A 133 13.99 12.98 1.73
CA TYR A 133 12.99 13.25 0.69
C TYR A 133 12.08 14.42 1.05
N ASP A 134 12.40 15.62 0.54
CA ASP A 134 11.70 16.87 0.86
C ASP A 134 10.20 16.85 0.54
N LYS A 135 9.81 16.25 -0.60
CA LYS A 135 8.39 16.13 -0.98
C LYS A 135 7.62 15.28 0.02
N LEU A 136 8.22 14.17 0.45
CA LEU A 136 7.62 13.27 1.44
C LEU A 136 7.49 13.95 2.80
N ARG A 137 8.55 14.65 3.26
CA ARG A 137 8.51 15.44 4.50
C ARG A 137 7.40 16.46 4.53
N LYS A 138 7.26 17.23 3.45
CA LYS A 138 6.20 18.25 3.33
C LYS A 138 4.81 17.63 3.33
N PHE A 139 4.65 16.47 2.69
CA PHE A 139 3.39 15.74 2.69
C PHE A 139 3.01 15.20 4.08
N LEU A 140 4.00 14.70 4.83
CA LEU A 140 3.80 14.17 6.18
C LEU A 140 3.77 15.26 7.27
N ASP A 141 4.07 16.51 6.91
CA ASP A 141 4.30 17.63 7.84
C ASP A 141 5.32 17.29 8.94
N ALA A 142 6.47 16.75 8.51
CA ALA A 142 7.46 16.13 9.39
C ALA A 142 8.91 16.53 9.04
N GLU A 143 9.76 16.65 10.06
CA GLU A 143 11.19 16.91 9.86
C GLU A 143 12.03 15.62 9.81
N ASN A 144 11.67 14.63 10.62
CA ASN A 144 12.41 13.39 10.83
C ASN A 144 11.49 12.18 11.03
N GLY A 145 12.05 10.99 10.90
CA GLY A 145 11.34 9.72 11.12
C GLY A 145 11.46 8.72 9.97
N LEU A 146 10.86 7.55 10.17
CA LEU A 146 10.80 6.48 9.19
C LEU A 146 9.36 6.29 8.70
N LEU A 147 9.21 5.99 7.42
CA LEU A 147 7.95 5.57 6.82
C LEU A 147 7.99 4.06 6.52
N PHE A 148 7.19 3.29 7.25
CA PHE A 148 7.00 1.86 7.03
C PHE A 148 5.89 1.67 5.99
N VAL A 149 6.20 1.02 4.87
CA VAL A 149 5.22 0.84 3.79
C VAL A 149 4.85 -0.63 3.61
N GLU A 150 3.56 -0.91 3.50
CA GLU A 150 3.03 -2.19 3.03
C GLU A 150 2.30 -2.01 1.69
N ALA A 151 2.67 -2.82 0.70
CA ALA A 151 2.05 -2.90 -0.60
C ALA A 151 1.19 -4.16 -0.71
N LYS A 152 -0.11 -3.98 -0.84
CA LYS A 152 -1.10 -5.04 -1.03
C LYS A 152 -1.84 -4.85 -2.34
N ALA A 153 -2.36 -5.94 -2.87
CA ALA A 153 -3.20 -5.91 -4.06
C ALA A 153 -4.24 -7.02 -4.01
N THR A 154 -5.41 -6.77 -4.60
CA THR A 154 -6.45 -7.78 -4.76
C THR A 154 -7.15 -7.67 -6.10
N MET A 155 -7.22 -8.82 -6.78
CA MET A 155 -7.89 -8.94 -8.07
C MET A 155 -9.41 -8.81 -7.97
N THR A 156 -10.00 -9.30 -6.88
CA THR A 156 -11.44 -9.32 -6.69
C THR A 156 -11.79 -8.52 -5.45
N TYR A 157 -12.60 -7.50 -5.65
CA TYR A 157 -13.20 -6.78 -4.53
C TYR A 157 -14.17 -7.68 -3.79
N ARG A 158 -13.82 -8.03 -2.56
CA ARG A 158 -14.72 -8.66 -1.58
C ARG A 158 -14.49 -7.95 -0.26
N ARG A 159 -15.52 -7.23 0.22
CA ARG A 159 -15.42 -6.38 1.42
C ARG A 159 -14.73 -7.11 2.58
N SER A 160 -15.14 -8.34 2.89
CA SER A 160 -14.54 -9.14 3.97
C SER A 160 -13.06 -9.48 3.77
N GLN A 161 -12.60 -9.70 2.53
CA GLN A 161 -11.18 -9.96 2.24
C GLN A 161 -10.35 -8.69 2.35
N VAL A 162 -10.90 -7.57 1.89
CA VAL A 162 -10.24 -6.26 1.95
C VAL A 162 -10.08 -5.84 3.42
N VAL A 163 -11.15 -5.92 4.23
CA VAL A 163 -11.11 -5.65 5.68
C VAL A 163 -10.06 -6.52 6.38
N ASN A 164 -10.04 -7.83 6.11
CA ASN A 164 -9.06 -8.72 6.73
C ASN A 164 -7.63 -8.42 6.30
N THR A 165 -7.42 -7.92 5.09
CA THR A 165 -6.09 -7.50 4.60
C THR A 165 -5.66 -6.21 5.29
N ILE A 166 -6.54 -5.20 5.36
CA ILE A 166 -6.29 -3.94 6.08
C ILE A 166 -5.93 -4.24 7.54
N LEU A 167 -6.73 -5.06 8.23
CA LEU A 167 -6.50 -5.44 9.62
C LEU A 167 -5.10 -6.04 9.81
N LYS A 168 -4.71 -6.99 8.95
CA LYS A 168 -3.39 -7.62 9.02
C LYS A 168 -2.27 -6.61 8.79
N SER A 169 -2.46 -5.71 7.83
CA SER A 169 -1.48 -4.67 7.50
C SER A 169 -1.30 -3.65 8.63
N LEU A 170 -2.38 -3.23 9.27
CA LEU A 170 -2.34 -2.40 10.48
C LEU A 170 -1.53 -3.10 11.58
N VAL A 171 -1.80 -4.38 11.84
CA VAL A 171 -1.04 -5.16 12.83
C VAL A 171 0.43 -5.27 12.47
N THR A 172 0.78 -5.54 11.20
CA THR A 172 2.19 -5.63 10.77
C THR A 172 2.92 -4.30 10.99
N ILE A 173 2.31 -3.18 10.61
CA ILE A 173 2.93 -1.86 10.76
C ILE A 173 3.07 -1.50 12.23
N GLU A 174 2.01 -1.62 13.03
CA GLU A 174 2.05 -1.22 14.45
C GLU A 174 3.00 -2.08 15.29
N ASN A 175 3.19 -3.36 14.95
CA ASN A 175 4.17 -4.20 15.64
C ASN A 175 5.63 -3.76 15.40
N LEU A 176 5.91 -3.00 14.35
CA LEU A 176 7.25 -2.59 13.94
C LEU A 176 7.52 -1.10 14.17
N ARG A 177 6.47 -0.29 14.05
CA ARG A 177 6.53 1.16 14.11
C ARG A 177 6.73 1.57 15.57
N TYR A 178 7.89 2.17 15.87
CA TYR A 178 8.01 2.95 17.11
C TYR A 178 7.09 4.16 17.02
N PRO A 179 6.51 4.65 18.15
CA PRO A 179 5.47 5.67 18.17
C PRO A 179 5.76 6.90 17.29
N ASP A 180 7.01 7.34 17.20
CA ASP A 180 7.40 8.56 16.48
C ASP A 180 7.59 8.38 14.95
N ASN A 181 7.09 7.28 14.36
CA ASN A 181 7.27 6.96 12.94
C ASN A 181 5.95 6.90 12.19
N TYR A 182 6.00 6.80 10.86
CA TYR A 182 4.82 6.81 9.99
C TYR A 182 4.55 5.44 9.38
N GLY A 183 3.29 5.13 9.14
CA GLY A 183 2.85 3.93 8.42
C GLY A 183 2.14 4.28 7.12
N LEU A 184 2.37 3.55 6.04
CA LEU A 184 1.61 3.66 4.80
C LEU A 184 1.21 2.27 4.31
N ILE A 185 -0.09 2.07 4.14
CA ILE A 185 -0.62 0.87 3.46
C ILE A 185 -1.11 1.32 2.10
N SER A 186 -0.45 0.87 1.04
CA SER A 186 -0.92 1.01 -0.34
C SER A 186 -1.66 -0.26 -0.71
N TYR A 187 -2.94 -0.15 -1.06
CA TYR A 187 -3.77 -1.27 -1.42
C TYR A 187 -4.41 -1.09 -2.80
N ILE A 188 -3.82 -1.77 -3.79
CA ILE A 188 -4.32 -1.81 -5.16
C ILE A 188 -5.59 -2.65 -5.26
N ILE A 189 -6.71 -1.99 -5.53
CA ILE A 189 -8.04 -2.58 -5.57
C ILE A 189 -8.72 -2.23 -6.89
N ARG A 190 -9.35 -3.21 -7.52
CA ARG A 190 -10.30 -2.95 -8.60
C ARG A 190 -11.71 -2.79 -8.03
N TYR A 191 -12.25 -1.58 -8.06
CA TYR A 191 -13.59 -1.24 -7.57
C TYR A 191 -14.38 -0.51 -8.67
N ASN A 192 -15.66 -0.84 -8.86
CA ASN A 192 -16.52 -0.24 -9.90
C ASN A 192 -15.88 -0.15 -11.31
N ASN A 193 -15.20 -1.21 -11.74
CA ASN A 193 -14.46 -1.30 -13.02
C ASN A 193 -13.30 -0.30 -13.21
N GLN A 194 -12.85 0.34 -12.15
CA GLN A 194 -11.69 1.21 -12.15
C GLN A 194 -10.60 0.66 -11.20
N LEU A 195 -9.36 1.03 -11.47
CA LEU A 195 -8.22 0.69 -10.62
C LEU A 195 -8.02 1.81 -9.61
N TYR A 196 -8.02 1.45 -8.33
CA TYR A 196 -7.77 2.33 -7.22
C TYR A 196 -6.52 1.87 -6.46
N ASP A 197 -5.82 2.82 -5.86
CA ASP A 197 -4.93 2.59 -4.74
C ASP A 197 -5.54 3.23 -3.50
N LEU A 198 -5.96 2.41 -2.55
CA LEU A 198 -6.36 2.85 -1.23
C LEU A 198 -5.09 3.04 -0.39
N MET A 199 -4.71 4.30 -0.18
CA MET A 199 -3.57 4.72 0.63
C MET A 199 -4.03 5.05 2.04
N ILE A 200 -3.66 4.22 3.00
CA ILE A 200 -3.94 4.44 4.42
C ILE A 200 -2.66 4.95 5.07
N LEU A 201 -2.65 6.23 5.44
CA LEU A 201 -1.54 6.89 6.11
C LEU A 201 -1.78 6.90 7.63
N ILE A 202 -0.87 6.30 8.37
CA ILE A 202 -0.87 6.26 9.84
C ILE A 202 0.15 7.28 10.32
N LYS A 203 -0.32 8.32 10.99
CA LYS A 203 0.51 9.36 11.60
C LYS A 203 0.75 9.04 13.09
N PRO A 204 1.93 9.38 13.62
CA PRO A 204 2.21 9.33 15.05
C PRO A 204 1.20 10.19 15.83
#